data_AF-A0A2R6JB69-F1
#
_entry.id   AF-A0A2R6JB69-F1
#
_cell.length_a   1.000
_cell.length_b   1.000
_cell.length_c   1.000
_cell.angle_alpha   90.00
_cell.angle_beta   90.00
_cell.angle_gamma   90.00
#
_symmetry.space_group_name_H-M   'P 1'
#
loop_
_entity.id
_entity.type
_entity.pdbx_description
1 polymer ?
#
loop_
_entity_poly.entity_id
_entity_poly.type
_entity_poly.pdbx_seq_one_letter_code
_entity_poly.pdbx_strand_id
1 'polypeptide(L)'
;MFEPESLEADDRRALVYTAAVANTFLLVLLVYALVTDRRPTAYWAFPVVWVTVGAWALLWTSRPPAATRTRLLAGTLAGAYLLVLAVAGGVVGPGGPPTTGLSVELTQLPPGWGPTLLYGGETVRVALVPFTTFGYAVLSYLVYL
;
A
#
# COMPACT_ATOMS: atom_id res chain seq x y z
N MET A 1 -0.70 -35.67 -8.38
CA MET A 1 -1.83 -35.38 -9.29
C MET A 1 -2.56 -34.21 -8.67
N PHE A 2 -2.28 -32.99 -9.16
CA PHE A 2 -2.97 -31.78 -8.69
C PHE A 2 -4.36 -31.74 -9.34
N GLU A 3 -5.42 -31.61 -8.55
CA GLU A 3 -6.79 -31.57 -9.06
C GLU A 3 -7.12 -30.18 -9.60
N PRO A 4 -7.62 -30.04 -10.84
CA PRO A 4 -7.94 -28.75 -11.44
C PRO A 4 -9.00 -27.95 -10.64
N GLU A 5 -9.88 -28.64 -9.91
CA GLU A 5 -10.91 -28.03 -9.05
C GLU A 5 -10.32 -27.11 -7.95
N SER A 6 -9.12 -27.42 -7.43
CA SER A 6 -8.52 -26.60 -6.37
C SER A 6 -8.02 -25.25 -6.88
N LEU A 7 -7.56 -25.19 -8.13
CA LEU A 7 -7.07 -23.95 -8.75
C LEU A 7 -8.23 -22.99 -9.04
N GLU A 8 -9.34 -23.49 -9.57
CA GLU A 8 -10.54 -22.66 -9.82
C GLU A 8 -11.15 -22.10 -8.53
N ALA A 9 -11.10 -22.88 -7.44
CA ALA A 9 -11.58 -22.44 -6.14
C ALA A 9 -10.71 -21.29 -5.56
N ASP A 10 -9.39 -21.37 -5.70
CA ASP A 10 -8.46 -20.34 -5.24
C ASP A 10 -8.57 -19.05 -6.09
N ASP A 11 -8.70 -19.17 -7.41
CA ASP A 11 -8.91 -18.02 -8.30
C ASP A 11 -10.23 -17.30 -7.97
N ARG A 12 -11.32 -18.06 -7.80
CA ARG A 12 -12.62 -17.52 -7.39
C ARG A 12 -12.52 -16.81 -6.04
N ARG A 13 -11.78 -17.39 -5.10
CA ARG A 13 -11.57 -16.82 -3.78
C ARG A 13 -10.83 -15.48 -3.88
N ALA A 14 -9.73 -15.42 -4.61
CA ALA A 14 -8.97 -14.19 -4.82
C ALA A 14 -9.84 -13.09 -5.43
N LEU A 15 -10.62 -13.41 -6.47
CA LEU A 15 -11.54 -12.47 -7.12
C LEU A 15 -12.60 -11.92 -6.15
N VAL A 16 -13.23 -12.78 -5.35
CA VAL A 16 -14.25 -12.37 -4.37
C VAL A 16 -13.63 -11.44 -3.32
N TYR A 17 -12.46 -11.76 -2.77
CA TYR A 17 -11.81 -10.90 -1.78
C TYR A 17 -11.35 -9.57 -2.37
N THR A 18 -10.78 -9.57 -3.58
CA THR A 18 -10.42 -8.33 -4.28
C THR A 18 -11.64 -7.46 -4.54
N ALA A 19 -12.73 -8.04 -5.04
CA ALA A 19 -13.98 -7.32 -5.27
C ALA A 19 -14.57 -6.78 -3.95
N ALA A 20 -14.53 -7.57 -2.88
CA ALA A 20 -15.00 -7.13 -1.57
C ALA A 20 -14.19 -5.95 -1.04
N VAL A 21 -12.85 -5.99 -1.14
CA VAL A 21 -11.97 -4.88 -0.75
C VAL A 21 -12.28 -3.63 -1.58
N ALA A 22 -12.37 -3.76 -2.91
CA ALA A 22 -12.66 -2.65 -3.81
C ALA A 22 -14.01 -1.99 -3.49
N ASN A 23 -15.07 -2.78 -3.38
CA ASN A 23 -16.41 -2.28 -3.06
C ASN A 23 -16.46 -1.65 -1.67
N THR A 24 -15.86 -2.28 -0.67
CA THR A 24 -15.79 -1.73 0.69
C THR A 24 -15.10 -0.38 0.69
N PHE A 25 -13.96 -0.27 0.00
CA PHE A 25 -13.20 0.97 -0.07
C PHE A 25 -13.96 2.08 -0.81
N LEU A 26 -14.62 1.75 -1.92
CA LEU A 26 -15.49 2.68 -2.65
C LEU A 26 -16.65 3.16 -1.78
N LEU A 27 -17.32 2.26 -1.06
CA LEU A 27 -18.40 2.62 -0.13
C LEU A 27 -17.90 3.56 0.96
N VAL A 28 -16.73 3.29 1.55
CA VAL A 28 -16.13 4.16 2.57
C VAL A 28 -15.84 5.56 2.00
N LEU A 29 -15.34 5.66 0.77
CA LEU A 29 -15.12 6.96 0.11
C LEU A 29 -16.43 7.70 -0.17
N LEU A 30 -17.46 7.00 -0.65
CA LEU A 30 -18.77 7.61 -0.91
C LEU A 30 -19.43 8.10 0.38
N VAL A 31 -19.37 7.32 1.45
CA VAL A 31 -19.84 7.75 2.78
C VAL A 31 -19.06 8.97 3.26
N TYR A 32 -17.74 8.98 3.11
CA TYR A 32 -16.92 10.15 3.46
C TYR A 32 -17.30 11.40 2.67
N ALA A 33 -17.53 11.28 1.35
CA ALA A 33 -18.00 12.38 0.51
C ALA A 33 -19.33 12.94 1.02
N LEU A 34 -20.28 12.07 1.34
CA LEU A 34 -21.60 12.46 1.85
C LEU A 34 -21.51 13.16 3.22
N VAL A 35 -20.70 12.63 4.14
CA VAL A 35 -20.57 13.17 5.51
C VAL A 35 -19.80 14.49 5.54
N THR A 36 -18.82 14.67 4.65
CA THR A 36 -17.96 15.87 4.62
C THR A 36 -18.38 16.92 3.60
N ASP A 37 -19.47 16.67 2.85
CA ASP A 37 -19.94 17.48 1.71
C ASP A 37 -18.82 17.79 0.70
N ARG A 38 -17.95 16.78 0.47
CA ARG A 38 -16.82 16.88 -0.46
C ARG A 38 -17.14 16.16 -1.74
N ARG A 39 -16.89 16.82 -2.88
CA ARG A 39 -17.03 16.19 -4.19
C ARG A 39 -15.83 15.29 -4.47
N PRO A 40 -16.04 14.00 -4.84
CA PRO A 40 -14.96 13.14 -5.28
C PRO A 40 -14.21 13.74 -6.47
N THR A 41 -12.89 13.66 -6.43
CA THR A 41 -12.01 14.05 -7.55
C THR A 41 -11.27 12.83 -8.07
N ALA A 42 -10.61 12.95 -9.22
CA ALA A 42 -9.77 11.87 -9.75
C ALA A 42 -8.68 11.42 -8.76
N TYR A 43 -8.23 12.29 -7.84
CA TYR A 43 -7.25 11.95 -6.82
C TYR A 43 -7.73 10.90 -5.81
N TRP A 44 -9.04 10.72 -5.66
CA TRP A 44 -9.61 9.71 -4.77
C TRP A 44 -9.49 8.31 -5.35
N ALA A 45 -9.27 8.19 -6.67
CA ALA A 45 -9.06 6.90 -7.33
C ALA A 45 -7.69 6.30 -6.99
N PHE A 46 -6.66 7.10 -6.67
CA PHE A 46 -5.31 6.58 -6.42
C PHE A 46 -5.28 5.57 -5.26
N PRO A 47 -5.83 5.86 -4.06
CA PRO A 47 -5.91 4.87 -3.01
C PRO A 47 -6.72 3.62 -3.39
N VAL A 48 -7.85 3.81 -4.08
CA VAL A 48 -8.70 2.69 -4.52
C VAL A 48 -7.90 1.73 -5.38
N VAL A 49 -7.22 2.26 -6.40
CA VAL A 49 -6.46 1.47 -7.36
C VAL A 49 -5.29 0.78 -6.66
N TRP A 50 -4.49 1.52 -5.89
CA TRP A 50 -3.32 0.95 -5.22
C TRP A 50 -3.68 -0.13 -4.21
N VAL A 51 -4.70 0.10 -3.38
CA VAL A 51 -5.13 -0.87 -2.37
C VAL A 51 -5.75 -2.10 -3.03
N THR A 52 -6.59 -1.91 -4.05
CA THR A 52 -7.26 -3.02 -4.74
C THR A 52 -6.26 -3.89 -5.51
N VAL A 53 -5.40 -3.27 -6.32
CA VAL A 53 -4.39 -3.98 -7.11
C VAL A 53 -3.36 -4.62 -6.19
N GLY A 54 -2.96 -3.94 -5.12
CA GLY A 54 -2.05 -4.51 -4.13
C GLY A 54 -2.64 -5.71 -3.40
N ALA A 55 -3.90 -5.63 -2.96
CA ALA A 55 -4.61 -6.75 -2.35
C ALA A 55 -4.74 -7.92 -3.33
N TRP A 56 -5.11 -7.66 -4.58
CA TRP A 56 -5.17 -8.68 -5.64
C TRP A 56 -3.82 -9.36 -5.84
N ALA A 57 -2.74 -8.59 -5.97
CA ALA A 57 -1.40 -9.14 -6.14
C ALA A 57 -1.00 -10.03 -4.95
N LEU A 58 -1.31 -9.63 -3.72
CA LEU A 58 -1.01 -10.44 -2.53
C LEU A 58 -1.83 -11.73 -2.47
N LEU A 59 -3.09 -11.70 -2.90
CA LEU A 59 -3.99 -12.85 -2.88
C LEU A 59 -3.71 -13.84 -4.01
N TRP A 60 -3.28 -13.34 -5.16
CA TRP A 60 -3.03 -14.14 -6.35
C TRP A 60 -1.62 -14.75 -6.37
N THR A 61 -0.63 -14.10 -5.74
CA THR A 61 0.77 -14.53 -5.85
C THR A 61 1.09 -15.61 -4.82
N SER A 62 1.32 -16.83 -5.30
CA SER A 62 1.79 -17.95 -4.48
C SER A 62 3.28 -17.81 -4.15
N ARG A 63 3.68 -18.25 -2.95
CA ARG A 63 5.09 -18.26 -2.54
C ARG A 63 5.82 -19.47 -3.13
N PRO A 64 6.84 -19.31 -3.98
CA PRO A 64 7.62 -20.43 -4.46
C PRO A 64 8.53 -20.99 -3.35
N PRO A 65 8.81 -22.30 -3.34
CA PRO A 65 9.81 -22.87 -2.45
C PRO A 65 11.21 -22.43 -2.90
N ALA A 66 11.99 -21.84 -1.98
CA ALA A 66 13.33 -21.35 -2.27
C ALA A 66 14.31 -21.70 -1.13
N ALA A 67 15.57 -21.95 -1.50
CA ALA A 67 16.65 -22.18 -0.53
C ALA A 67 16.89 -20.95 0.35
N THR A 68 17.35 -21.15 1.59
CA THR A 68 17.58 -20.07 2.57
C THR A 68 18.48 -18.95 2.03
N ARG A 69 19.55 -19.31 1.30
CA ARG A 69 20.46 -18.32 0.70
C ARG A 69 19.76 -17.44 -0.33
N THR A 70 18.91 -18.01 -1.17
CA THR A 70 18.13 -17.27 -2.17
C THR A 70 17.17 -16.31 -1.48
N ARG A 71 16.49 -16.75 -0.40
CA ARG A 71 15.58 -15.90 0.39
C ARG A 71 16.29 -14.73 1.04
N LEU A 72 17.53 -14.91 1.50
CA LEU A 72 18.33 -13.82 2.06
C LEU A 72 18.71 -12.78 0.99
N LEU A 73 19.17 -13.23 -0.18
CA LEU A 73 19.50 -12.32 -1.28
C LEU A 73 18.27 -11.57 -1.80
N ALA A 74 17.14 -12.26 -1.98
CA ALA A 74 15.87 -11.66 -2.36
C ALA A 74 15.39 -10.64 -1.32
N GLY A 75 15.55 -10.95 -0.02
CA GLY A 75 15.24 -10.03 1.07
C GLY A 75 16.08 -8.75 1.03
N THR A 76 17.38 -8.87 0.76
CA THR A 76 18.27 -7.71 0.60
C THR A 76 17.87 -6.84 -0.58
N LEU A 77 17.57 -7.46 -1.73
CA LEU A 77 17.12 -6.73 -2.93
C LEU A 77 15.76 -6.05 -2.71
N ALA A 78 14.82 -6.75 -2.09
CA ALA A 78 13.51 -6.21 -1.75
C ALA A 78 13.62 -5.02 -0.78
N GLY A 79 14.50 -5.10 0.21
CA GLY A 79 14.79 -4.01 1.14
C GLY A 79 15.42 -2.80 0.44
N ALA A 80 16.42 -3.03 -0.42
CA ALA A 80 17.04 -1.97 -1.22
C ALA A 80 16.01 -1.29 -2.14
N TYR A 81 15.17 -2.08 -2.80
CA TYR A 81 14.11 -1.58 -3.65
C TYR A 81 13.06 -0.76 -2.88
N LEU A 82 12.67 -1.21 -1.68
CA LEU A 82 11.77 -0.46 -0.81
C LEU A 82 12.36 0.89 -0.41
N LEU A 83 13.66 0.95 -0.10
CA LEU A 83 14.35 2.21 0.21
C LEU A 83 14.34 3.16 -0.99
N VAL A 84 14.60 2.65 -2.20
CA VAL A 84 14.52 3.45 -3.43
C VAL A 84 13.11 4.01 -3.62
N LEU A 85 12.07 3.19 -3.45
CA LEU A 85 10.68 3.64 -3.53
C LEU A 85 10.34 4.67 -2.45
N ALA A 86 10.82 4.47 -1.22
CA ALA A 86 10.55 5.39 -0.12
C ALA A 86 11.17 6.78 -0.38
N VAL A 87 12.39 6.83 -0.94
CA VAL A 87 13.04 8.10 -1.28
C VAL A 87 12.40 8.73 -2.51
N ALA A 88 12.25 7.98 -3.60
CA ALA A 88 11.71 8.49 -4.86
C ALA A 88 10.23 8.89 -4.74
N GLY A 89 9.46 8.15 -3.96
CA GLY A 89 8.07 8.42 -3.64
C GLY A 89 7.85 9.53 -2.61
N GLY A 90 8.93 10.10 -2.07
CA GLY A 90 8.88 11.18 -1.09
C GLY A 90 8.40 10.78 0.30
N VAL A 91 8.33 9.47 0.59
CA VAL A 91 8.06 8.93 1.93
C VAL A 91 9.20 9.31 2.88
N VAL A 92 10.44 9.29 2.39
CA VAL A 92 11.62 9.76 3.12
C VAL A 92 12.27 10.86 2.28
N GLY A 93 12.65 11.96 2.92
CA GLY A 93 13.34 13.05 2.24
C GLY A 93 14.20 13.88 3.19
N PRO A 94 14.93 14.88 2.66
CA PRO A 94 15.68 15.81 3.49
C PRO A 94 14.74 16.56 4.42
N GLY A 95 15.15 16.67 5.68
CA GLY A 95 14.53 17.51 6.70
C GLY A 95 15.04 18.96 6.64
N GLY A 96 14.56 19.78 7.57
CA GLY A 96 15.03 21.16 7.71
C GLY A 96 14.06 22.03 8.52
N PRO A 97 14.52 23.22 8.95
CA PRO A 97 13.67 24.22 9.59
C PRO A 97 12.47 24.60 8.69
N PRO A 98 11.31 24.98 9.26
CA PRO A 98 11.09 25.38 10.66
C PRO A 98 10.47 24.28 11.55
N THR A 99 10.24 23.07 11.04
CA THR A 99 9.36 22.08 11.70
C THR A 99 10.11 20.81 12.09
N THR A 100 10.38 20.66 13.39
CA THR A 100 10.71 19.37 14.01
C THR A 100 9.52 18.87 14.83
N GLY A 101 9.11 17.61 14.65
CA GLY A 101 7.98 17.03 15.38
C GLY A 101 7.24 15.92 14.63
N LEU A 102 6.40 15.20 15.36
CA LEU A 102 5.51 14.16 14.85
C LEU A 102 4.07 14.70 14.80
N SER A 103 3.40 14.58 13.66
CA SER A 103 1.99 14.91 13.50
C SER A 103 1.23 13.78 12.82
N VAL A 104 -0.05 13.65 13.17
CA VAL A 104 -0.96 12.65 12.60
C VAL A 104 -2.17 13.36 12.05
N GLU A 105 -2.42 13.24 10.75
CA GLU A 105 -3.59 13.83 10.10
C GLU A 105 -4.65 12.76 9.86
N LEU A 106 -5.67 12.70 10.72
CA LEU A 106 -6.70 11.65 10.67
C LEU A 106 -7.94 12.03 9.87
N THR A 107 -8.43 13.26 9.96
CA THR A 107 -9.81 13.61 9.54
C THR A 107 -9.87 14.52 8.32
N GLN A 108 -8.79 15.20 7.98
CA GLN A 108 -8.76 16.20 6.92
C GLN A 108 -8.55 15.59 5.53
N LEU A 109 -8.09 14.34 5.45
CA LEU A 109 -7.85 13.64 4.19
C LEU A 109 -8.94 12.61 3.89
N PRO A 110 -9.27 12.39 2.60
CA PRO A 110 -10.14 11.30 2.21
C PRO A 110 -9.53 9.94 2.62
N PRO A 111 -10.37 8.93 2.89
CA PRO A 111 -9.93 7.57 3.18
C PRO A 111 -8.87 7.05 2.20
N GLY A 112 -7.81 6.44 2.73
CA GLY A 112 -6.65 5.97 1.98
C GLY A 112 -5.49 6.96 1.90
N TRP A 113 -5.79 8.25 1.97
CA TRP A 113 -4.78 9.29 2.14
C TRP A 113 -4.46 9.50 3.61
N GLY A 114 -5.44 9.44 4.51
CA GLY A 114 -5.27 9.47 5.97
C GLY A 114 -5.61 8.12 6.64
N PRO A 115 -5.15 7.87 7.89
CA PRO A 115 -4.32 8.75 8.70
C PRO A 115 -2.89 8.85 8.16
N THR A 116 -2.39 10.07 7.94
CA THR A 116 -1.03 10.31 7.48
C THR A 116 -0.13 10.54 8.67
N LEU A 117 0.96 9.78 8.79
CA LEU A 117 1.99 10.03 9.79
C LEU A 117 3.07 10.91 9.17
N LEU A 118 3.24 12.11 9.72
CA LEU A 118 4.27 13.05 9.29
C LEU A 118 5.27 13.24 10.42
N TYR A 119 6.55 13.08 10.10
CA TYR A 119 7.66 13.37 10.98
C TYR A 119 8.59 14.36 10.30
N GLY A 120 8.82 15.50 10.92
CA GLY A 120 9.88 16.44 10.56
C GLY A 120 11.04 16.33 11.53
N GLY A 121 12.24 16.11 11.03
CA GLY A 121 13.49 16.17 11.79
C GLY A 121 14.46 17.18 11.16
N GLU A 122 15.56 17.45 11.85
CA GLU A 122 16.58 18.41 11.39
C GLU A 122 17.23 17.98 10.06
N THR A 123 17.45 16.65 9.89
CA THR A 123 18.13 16.10 8.71
C THR A 123 17.21 15.30 7.80
N VAL A 124 16.17 14.66 8.36
CA VAL A 124 15.28 13.74 7.66
C VAL A 124 13.84 14.06 8.00
N ARG A 125 12.97 13.99 6.99
CA ARG A 125 11.52 13.95 7.15
C ARG A 125 10.97 12.61 6.67
N VAL A 126 9.87 12.19 7.28
CA VAL A 126 9.12 10.99 6.89
C VAL A 126 7.64 11.32 6.73
N ALA A 127 7.03 10.88 5.65
CA ALA A 127 5.61 11.04 5.37
C ALA A 127 4.99 9.69 4.97
N LEU A 128 4.39 8.99 5.93
CA LEU A 128 3.71 7.72 5.68
C LEU A 128 2.26 8.00 5.29
N VAL A 129 2.04 8.03 3.98
CA VAL A 129 0.69 8.04 3.39
C VAL A 129 0.25 6.58 3.20
N PRO A 130 -0.93 6.17 3.70
CA PRO A 130 -1.30 4.75 3.77
C PRO A 130 -1.27 4.04 2.41
N PHE A 131 -1.88 4.61 1.37
CA PHE A 131 -1.98 3.89 0.09
C PHE A 131 -0.63 3.72 -0.63
N THR A 132 0.25 4.74 -0.58
CA THR A 132 1.58 4.64 -1.20
C THR A 132 2.48 3.70 -0.39
N THR A 133 2.44 3.80 0.94
CA THR A 133 3.22 2.94 1.84
C THR A 133 2.82 1.49 1.68
N PHE A 134 1.50 1.20 1.64
CA PHE A 134 0.98 -0.12 1.35
C PHE A 134 1.45 -0.61 -0.03
N GLY A 135 1.31 0.24 -1.04
CA GLY A 135 1.75 -0.05 -2.39
C GLY A 135 3.22 -0.43 -2.51
N TYR A 136 4.10 0.36 -1.92
CA TYR A 136 5.54 0.10 -1.93
C TYR A 136 5.90 -1.18 -1.16
N ALA A 137 5.19 -1.45 -0.06
CA ALA A 137 5.34 -2.70 0.67
C ALA A 137 4.94 -3.92 -0.18
N VAL A 138 3.82 -3.82 -0.93
CA VAL A 138 3.41 -4.89 -1.85
C VAL A 138 4.44 -5.10 -2.95
N LEU A 139 4.91 -4.04 -3.60
CA LEU A 139 5.91 -4.17 -4.66
C LEU A 139 7.24 -4.75 -4.14
N SER A 140 7.70 -4.31 -2.98
CA SER A 140 8.88 -4.88 -2.31
C SER A 140 8.67 -6.36 -1.98
N TYR A 141 7.49 -6.71 -1.47
CA TYR A 141 7.14 -8.12 -1.22
C TYR A 141 7.14 -8.96 -2.49
N LEU A 142 6.66 -8.43 -3.63
CA LEU A 142 6.72 -9.14 -4.91
C LEU A 142 8.16 -9.34 -5.40
N VAL A 143 9.07 -8.41 -5.13
CA VAL A 143 10.51 -8.59 -5.42
C VAL A 143 11.15 -9.65 -4.50
N TYR A 144 10.61 -9.83 -3.31
CA TYR A 144 11.09 -10.83 -2.35
C TYR A 144 10.70 -12.28 -2.73
N LEU A 145 9.53 -12.46 -3.37
CA LEU A 145 9.03 -13.78 -3.79
C LEU A 145 9.88 -14.40 -4.89
#